data_AF-A0A9X9F5V2-F1
#
_entry.id   AF-A0A9X9F5V2-F1
#
_cell.length_a   1.000
_cell.length_b   1.000
_cell.length_c   1.000
_cell.angle_alpha   90.00
_cell.angle_beta   90.00
_cell.angle_gamma   90.00
#
_symmetry.space_group_name_H-M   'P 1'
#
loop_
_entity.id
_entity.type
_entity.pdbx_description
1 polymer ?
#
loop_
_entity_poly.entity_id
_entity_poly.type
_entity_poly.pdbx_seq_one_letter_code
_entity_poly.pdbx_strand_id
1 'polypeptide(L)'
;FGYTVKKGQKVLEVDAEKAVVVRRLFELRHFFKHWSLTQLAERLNAEGYRTEKGKRFTKVQVKRMLDRESFYRGIYTYGQIQTNGKHSAIIL
;
A
#
# COMPACT_ATOMS: atom_id res chain seq x y z
N PHE A 1 -2.28 5.39 -1.33
CA PHE A 1 -0.85 5.26 -1.66
C PHE A 1 -0.74 4.12 -2.66
N GLY A 2 0.16 4.17 -3.64
CA GLY A 2 0.30 3.09 -4.65
C GLY A 2 -0.60 3.22 -5.89
N TYR A 3 -1.56 4.14 -5.92
CA TYR A 3 -2.45 4.36 -7.06
C TYR A 3 -2.59 5.84 -7.38
N THR A 4 -2.87 6.15 -8.64
CA THR A 4 -3.15 7.49 -9.15
C THR A 4 -4.46 7.49 -9.95
N VAL A 5 -5.08 8.67 -10.10
CA VAL A 5 -6.26 8.89 -10.95
C VAL A 5 -5.87 9.87 -12.03
N LYS A 6 -5.98 9.48 -13.31
CA LYS A 6 -5.88 10.44 -14.40
C LYS A 6 -7.14 11.31 -14.46
N LYS A 7 -6.96 12.62 -14.65
CA LYS A 7 -8.06 13.58 -14.74
C LYS A 7 -9.05 13.14 -15.84
N GLY A 8 -10.31 12.90 -15.46
CA GLY A 8 -11.37 12.43 -16.37
C GLY A 8 -11.59 10.92 -16.40
N GLN A 9 -10.75 10.11 -15.73
CA GLN A 9 -10.95 8.66 -15.60
C GLN A 9 -11.53 8.29 -14.24
N LYS A 10 -12.47 7.32 -14.22
CA LYS A 10 -13.06 6.75 -13.00
C LYS A 10 -12.30 5.53 -12.47
N VAL A 11 -11.20 5.15 -13.12
CA VAL A 11 -10.41 3.96 -12.79
C VAL A 11 -9.09 4.38 -12.14
N LEU A 12 -8.73 3.70 -11.05
CA LEU A 12 -7.44 3.88 -10.38
C LEU A 12 -6.37 3.11 -11.15
N GLU A 13 -5.35 3.83 -11.62
CA GLU A 13 -4.15 3.23 -12.23
C GLU A 13 -3.08 3.02 -11.16
N VAL A 14 -2.29 1.96 -11.28
CA VAL A 14 -1.17 1.70 -10.38
C VAL A 14 -0.08 2.75 -10.61
N ASP A 15 0.32 3.43 -9.54
CA ASP A 15 1.48 4.31 -9.54
C ASP A 15 2.72 3.44 -9.28
N ALA A 16 3.52 3.19 -10.32
CA ALA A 16 4.61 2.21 -10.29
C ALA A 16 5.62 2.48 -9.15
N GLU A 17 6.03 3.74 -8.96
CA GLU A 17 6.98 4.11 -7.91
C GLU A 17 6.39 3.86 -6.52
N LYS A 18 5.14 4.29 -6.30
CA LYS A 18 4.48 4.09 -5.01
C LYS A 18 4.12 2.62 -4.76
N ALA A 19 3.85 1.85 -5.81
CA ALA A 19 3.54 0.43 -5.73
C ALA A 19 4.73 -0.41 -5.25
N VAL A 20 5.96 -0.03 -5.62
CA VAL A 20 7.18 -0.66 -5.08
C VAL A 20 7.21 -0.57 -3.55
N VAL A 21 6.88 0.59 -2.99
CA VAL A 21 6.84 0.78 -1.53
C VAL A 21 5.76 -0.08 -0.87
N VAL A 22 4.58 -0.18 -1.50
CA VAL A 22 3.50 -1.05 -1.01
C VAL A 22 3.96 -2.50 -0.99
N ARG A 23 4.51 -3.01 -2.10
CA ARG A 23 5.05 -4.38 -2.19
C ARG A 23 6.09 -4.64 -1.11
N ARG A 24 7.05 -3.72 -0.97
CA ARG A 24 8.11 -3.81 0.02
C ARG A 24 7.57 -3.85 1.45
N LEU A 25 6.55 -3.04 1.77
CA LEU A 25 5.92 -3.07 3.09
C LEU A 25 5.29 -4.43 3.40
N PHE A 26 4.55 -5.02 2.44
CA PHE A 26 3.91 -6.32 2.63
C PHE A 26 4.93 -7.47 2.68
N GLU A 27 6.02 -7.37 1.93
CA GLU A 27 7.17 -8.28 2.03
C GLU A 27 7.80 -8.24 3.44
N LEU A 28 8.10 -7.04 3.95
CA LEU A 28 8.62 -6.87 5.32
C LEU A 28 7.64 -7.41 6.37
N ARG A 29 6.35 -7.17 6.21
CA ARG A 29 5.31 -7.68 7.11
C ARG A 29 5.23 -9.22 7.08
N HIS A 30 5.47 -9.84 5.92
CA HIS A 30 5.44 -11.29 5.76
C HIS A 30 6.65 -11.96 6.43
N PHE A 31 7.87 -11.45 6.17
CA PHE A 31 9.09 -12.02 6.73
C PHE A 31 9.31 -11.67 8.20
N PHE A 32 8.91 -10.47 8.63
CA PHE A 32 9.12 -9.98 9.99
C PHE A 32 7.79 -9.83 10.74
N LYS A 33 7.09 -10.96 10.97
CA LYS A 33 5.73 -10.99 11.56
C LYS A 33 5.63 -10.30 12.93
N HIS A 34 6.72 -10.29 13.70
CA HIS A 34 6.76 -9.70 15.05
C HIS A 34 7.12 -8.21 15.06
N TRP A 35 7.48 -7.62 13.92
CA TRP A 35 7.83 -6.21 13.87
C TRP A 35 6.60 -5.33 14.11
N SER A 36 6.80 -4.32 14.96
CA SER A 36 5.84 -3.27 15.19
C SER A 36 5.66 -2.38 13.94
N LEU A 37 4.55 -1.65 13.91
CA LEU A 37 4.29 -0.65 12.86
C LEU A 37 5.37 0.43 12.80
N THR A 38 6.00 0.74 13.94
CA THR A 38 7.12 1.68 14.03
C THR A 38 8.35 1.12 13.34
N GLN A 39 8.74 -0.13 13.65
CA GLN A 39 9.91 -0.79 13.02
C GLN A 39 9.75 -0.92 11.50
N LEU A 40 8.53 -1.26 11.03
CA LEU A 40 8.23 -1.28 9.60
C LEU A 40 8.40 0.11 8.96
N ALA A 41 7.93 1.18 9.62
CA ALA A 41 8.09 2.54 9.12
C ALA A 41 9.56 2.97 9.10
N GLU A 42 10.31 2.68 10.16
CA GLU A 42 11.74 2.95 10.26
C GLU A 42 12.52 2.24 9.17
N ARG A 43 12.20 0.97 8.90
CA ARG A 43 12.86 0.21 7.84
C ARG A 43 12.60 0.81 6.46
N LEU A 44 11.36 1.15 6.13
CA LEU A 44 11.05 1.84 4.87
C LEU A 44 11.80 3.16 4.75
N ASN A 45 11.88 3.93 5.84
CA ASN A 45 12.59 5.21 5.85
C ASN A 45 14.10 5.06 5.68
N ALA A 46 14.68 4.02 6.29
CA ALA A 46 16.10 3.67 6.20
C ALA A 46 16.47 3.19 4.78
N GLU A 47 15.56 2.50 4.10
CA GLU A 47 15.67 2.13 2.67
C GLU A 47 15.48 3.32 1.72
N GLY A 48 15.28 4.54 2.25
CA GLY A 48 15.18 5.76 1.45
C GLY A 48 13.76 6.09 0.97
N TYR A 49 12.77 5.23 1.21
CA TYR A 49 11.40 5.49 0.79
C TYR A 49 10.79 6.69 1.51
N ARG A 50 9.98 7.44 0.78
CA ARG A 50 9.27 8.64 1.26
C ARG A 50 7.82 8.61 0.82
N THR A 51 7.00 9.37 1.55
CA THR A 51 5.61 9.64 1.20
C THR A 51 5.54 10.53 -0.04
N GLU A 52 4.34 10.69 -0.60
CA GLU A 52 4.10 11.53 -1.78
C GLU A 52 4.52 13.00 -1.59
N LYS A 53 4.53 13.48 -0.34
CA LYS A 53 4.99 14.84 0.01
C LYS A 53 6.48 14.87 0.42
N GLY A 54 7.25 13.83 0.10
CA GLY A 54 8.67 13.70 0.48
C GLY A 54 8.93 13.47 1.97
N LYS A 55 7.90 13.32 2.81
CA LYS A 55 8.06 13.10 4.25
C LYS A 55 8.38 11.63 4.58
N ARG A 56 9.01 11.40 5.73
CA ARG A 56 9.21 10.06 6.30
C ARG A 56 7.86 9.39 6.60
N PHE A 57 7.81 8.07 6.45
CA PHE A 57 6.69 7.25 6.86
C PHE A 57 6.57 7.20 8.39
N THR A 58 5.34 7.30 8.88
CA THR A 58 4.99 7.11 10.28
C THR A 58 4.29 5.77 10.49
N LYS A 59 4.26 5.28 11.74
CA LYS A 59 3.50 4.07 12.12
C LYS A 59 2.02 4.13 11.70
N VAL A 60 1.42 5.32 11.71
CA VAL A 60 0.01 5.53 11.31
C VAL A 60 -0.18 5.32 9.81
N GLN A 61 0.77 5.79 8.99
CA GLN A 61 0.72 5.59 7.54
C GLN A 61 0.93 4.12 7.19
N VAL A 62 1.88 3.45 7.85
CA VAL A 62 2.09 2.00 7.69
C VAL A 62 0.83 1.23 8.07
N LYS A 63 0.20 1.54 9.21
CA LYS A 63 -1.08 0.93 9.61
C LYS A 63 -2.14 1.08 8.52
N ARG A 64 -2.35 2.30 8.02
CA ARG A 64 -3.34 2.59 6.98
C ARG A 64 -3.07 1.85 5.66
N MET A 65 -1.81 1.56 5.34
CA MET A 65 -1.46 0.74 4.18
C MET A 65 -1.77 -0.72 4.43
N LEU A 66 -1.40 -1.27 5.59
CA LEU A 66 -1.71 -2.67 5.93
C LEU A 66 -3.23 -2.92 6.04
N ASP A 67 -3.98 -2.00 6.64
CA ASP A 67 -5.46 -2.10 6.74
C ASP A 67 -6.16 -2.16 5.36
N ARG A 68 -5.46 -1.76 4.28
CA ARG A 68 -5.95 -1.76 2.90
C ARG A 68 -5.45 -2.96 2.09
N GLU A 69 -4.99 -4.03 2.74
CA GLU A 69 -4.47 -5.22 2.08
C GLU A 69 -5.40 -5.76 0.99
N SER A 70 -6.69 -5.96 1.30
CA SER A 70 -7.67 -6.47 0.32
C SER A 70 -7.73 -5.60 -0.93
N PHE A 71 -7.69 -4.28 -0.76
CA PHE A 71 -7.67 -3.32 -1.87
C PHE A 71 -6.41 -3.49 -2.72
N TYR A 72 -5.24 -3.67 -2.10
CA TYR A 72 -3.99 -3.92 -2.82
C TYR A 72 -3.95 -5.28 -3.51
N ARG A 73 -4.71 -6.27 -3.05
CA ARG A 73 -4.93 -7.56 -3.74
C ARG A 73 -5.88 -7.47 -4.94
N GLY A 74 -6.39 -6.27 -5.24
CA GLY A 74 -7.40 -6.09 -6.30
C GLY A 74 -8.80 -6.53 -5.87
N ILE A 75 -9.03 -6.81 -4.59
CA ILE A 75 -10.33 -7.20 -4.05
C ILE A 75 -11.03 -5.94 -3.53
N TYR A 76 -12.26 -5.73 -3.97
CA TYR A 76 -13.14 -4.69 -3.46
C TYR A 76 -14.25 -5.33 -2.62
N THR A 77 -14.39 -4.91 -1.36
CA THR A 77 -15.43 -5.40 -0.46
C THR A 77 -16.44 -4.29 -0.20
N TYR A 78 -17.72 -4.54 -0.50
CA TYR A 78 -18.83 -3.65 -0.13
C TYR A 78 -19.93 -4.47 0.55
N GLY A 79 -20.16 -4.23 1.84
CA GLY A 79 -21.02 -5.10 2.65
C GLY A 79 -20.43 -6.50 2.78
N GLN A 80 -21.22 -7.54 2.43
CA GLN A 80 -20.77 -8.93 2.40
C GLN A 80 -20.27 -9.39 1.02
N ILE A 81 -20.21 -8.51 0.02
CA ILE A 81 -19.85 -8.86 -1.35
C ILE A 81 -18.36 -8.56 -1.56
N GLN A 82 -17.57 -9.60 -1.89
CA GLN A 82 -16.20 -9.47 -2.39
C GLN A 82 -16.22 -9.58 -3.92
N THR A 83 -15.70 -8.58 -4.62
CA THR A 83 -15.57 -8.60 -6.08
C THR A 83 -14.14 -8.28 -6.49
N ASN A 84 -13.73 -8.76 -7.67
CA ASN A 84 -12.50 -8.27 -8.30
C ASN A 84 -12.74 -6.81 -8.72
N GLY A 85 -12.00 -5.90 -8.11
CA GLY A 85 -12.02 -4.48 -8.44
C GLY A 85 -11.58 -4.24 -9.88
N LYS A 86 -12.02 -3.14 -10.48
CA LYS A 86 -11.58 -2.72 -11.83
C LYS A 86 -10.15 -2.18 -11.85
N HIS A 87 -9.49 -2.05 -10.70
CA HIS A 87 -8.11 -1.57 -10.57
C HIS A 87 -7.14 -2.74 -10.48
N SER A 88 -5.92 -2.55 -10.97
CA SER A 88 -4.90 -3.61 -10.95
C SER A 88 -4.38 -3.86 -9.53
N ALA A 89 -4.19 -5.14 -9.19
CA ALA A 89 -3.59 -5.54 -7.92
C ALA A 89 -2.11 -5.12 -7.85
N ILE A 90 -1.68 -4.65 -6.68
CA ILE A 90 -0.27 -4.34 -6.39
C ILE A 90 0.44 -5.53 -5.74
N ILE A 91 -0.28 -6.28 -4.91
CA ILE A 91 0.20 -7.50 -4.25
C ILE A 91 -0.66 -8.68 -4.72
N LEU A 92 -0.03 -9.86 -4.89
CA LEU A 92 -0.69 -11.10 -5.26
C LEU A 92 -1.03 -11.91 -4.00
#